data_AF-A0A956BY84-F1
#
_entry.id   AF-A0A956BY84-F1
#
_cell.length_a   1.000
_cell.length_b   1.000
_cell.length_c   1.000
_cell.angle_alpha   90.00
_cell.angle_beta   90.00
_cell.angle_gamma   90.00
#
_symmetry.space_group_name_H-M   'P 1'
#
loop_
_entity.id
_entity.type
_entity.pdbx_description
1 polymer ?
#
loop_
_entity_poly.entity_id
_entity_poly.type
_entity_poly.pdbx_seq_one_letter_code
_entity_poly.pdbx_strand_id
1 'polypeptide(L)'
;PPAAPSSPAASSPTPAGGGFGSIPSGEGRPNAGGGFGSVPVNQAGGGYAQGGGSYPASGSAGAYPQGPTGGQGGGFGGDGFDGGGYGPPPEGDKKKKMFLYIGIGCLAAIVLFCVGAYFVVSMLATKVEETVTETGDAMGQNLMTEMARLPLALTLANIASTCRSDPSGDSAANFFHPDVFPKVKDKVCKINEGTMDAINDPTRTAISNLANGTPEDQALATTLAYEPANCFVFAIDKATIITCRDGANQTRIVHMADIEGL
;
A
#
# COMPACT_ATOMS: atom_id res chain seq x y z
N PRO A 1 7.10 -58.65 -14.86
CA PRO A 1 6.73 -58.39 -13.44
C PRO A 1 7.86 -58.76 -12.47
N PRO A 2 8.37 -57.76 -11.73
CA PRO A 2 8.78 -57.97 -10.34
C PRO A 2 8.02 -57.02 -9.41
N ALA A 3 7.72 -57.54 -8.22
CA ALA A 3 6.82 -56.96 -7.22
C ALA A 3 7.40 -55.70 -6.55
N ALA A 4 6.53 -54.73 -6.32
CA ALA A 4 6.82 -53.52 -5.54
C ALA A 4 6.91 -53.83 -4.04
N PRO A 5 7.82 -53.18 -3.28
CA PRO A 5 7.83 -53.24 -1.83
C PRO A 5 6.71 -52.36 -1.24
N SER A 6 5.90 -52.95 -0.38
CA SER A 6 4.84 -52.30 0.39
C SER A 6 5.42 -51.49 1.57
N SER A 7 5.07 -50.20 1.65
CA SER A 7 5.38 -49.34 2.79
C SER A 7 4.49 -49.65 4.00
N PRO A 8 5.02 -49.64 5.24
CA PRO A 8 4.23 -49.89 6.44
C PRO A 8 3.36 -48.69 6.82
N ALA A 9 2.14 -49.00 7.27
CA ALA A 9 1.16 -48.06 7.78
C ALA A 9 1.64 -47.46 9.13
N ALA A 10 1.83 -46.14 9.17
CA ALA A 10 2.00 -45.39 10.40
C ALA A 10 0.63 -45.16 11.05
N SER A 11 0.44 -45.76 12.22
CA SER A 11 -0.71 -45.53 13.10
C SER A 11 -0.42 -44.34 13.99
N SER A 12 -1.20 -43.27 13.84
CA SER A 12 -1.15 -42.11 14.74
C SER A 12 -1.98 -42.40 16.00
N PRO A 13 -1.45 -42.15 17.21
CA PRO A 13 -2.17 -42.37 18.46
C PRO A 13 -3.19 -41.27 18.74
N THR A 14 -4.39 -41.70 19.13
CA THR A 14 -5.49 -40.90 19.67
C THR A 14 -5.10 -40.32 21.04
N PRO A 15 -5.19 -39.00 21.29
CA PRO A 15 -5.11 -38.47 22.64
C PRO A 15 -6.44 -38.70 23.38
N ALA A 16 -6.32 -39.29 24.56
CA ALA A 16 -7.39 -39.55 25.50
C ALA A 16 -7.84 -38.26 26.22
N GLY A 17 -9.08 -38.30 26.73
CA GLY A 17 -9.82 -37.17 27.26
C GLY A 17 -9.28 -36.54 28.56
N GLY A 18 -9.85 -35.37 28.83
CA GLY A 18 -9.79 -34.61 30.09
C GLY A 18 -10.15 -33.17 29.77
N GLY A 19 -11.09 -32.47 30.41
CA GLY A 19 -11.98 -32.74 31.52
C GLY A 19 -12.90 -31.52 31.62
N PHE A 20 -14.15 -31.75 32.01
CA PHE A 20 -15.16 -30.71 32.20
C PHE A 20 -14.85 -29.90 33.48
N GLY A 21 -14.78 -28.58 33.35
CA GLY A 21 -14.73 -27.65 34.47
C GLY A 21 -15.75 -26.54 34.26
N SER A 22 -16.88 -26.65 34.96
CA SER A 22 -17.94 -25.64 35.02
C SER A 22 -17.48 -24.39 35.78
N ILE A 23 -17.76 -23.22 35.22
CA ILE A 23 -17.57 -21.92 35.88
C ILE A 23 -18.78 -21.67 36.79
N PRO A 24 -18.58 -21.36 38.09
CA PRO A 24 -19.68 -21.07 39.00
C PRO A 24 -20.33 -19.72 38.66
N SER A 25 -21.66 -19.76 38.48
CA SER A 25 -22.55 -18.61 38.60
C SER A 25 -22.41 -17.99 39.99
N GLY A 26 -22.06 -16.71 40.02
CA GLY A 26 -22.00 -15.91 41.24
C GLY A 26 -22.63 -14.56 41.01
N GLU A 27 -23.85 -14.40 41.54
CA GLU A 27 -24.59 -13.15 41.70
C GLU A 27 -23.77 -12.07 42.42
N GLY A 28 -23.90 -10.82 41.94
CA GLY A 28 -23.25 -9.67 42.58
C GLY A 28 -23.51 -8.32 41.90
N ARG A 29 -24.77 -7.87 41.91
CA ARG A 29 -25.17 -6.44 41.91
C ARG A 29 -25.95 -6.19 43.22
N PRO A 30 -26.01 -4.98 43.83
CA PRO A 30 -26.11 -3.67 43.15
C PRO A 30 -25.44 -2.45 43.84
N ASN A 31 -25.31 -1.34 43.12
CA ASN A 31 -25.64 0.06 43.52
C ASN A 31 -25.19 1.01 42.38
N ALA A 32 -26.08 1.73 41.68
CA ALA A 32 -26.84 2.91 42.09
C ALA A 32 -25.97 4.19 42.19
N GLY A 33 -26.13 5.11 41.23
CA GLY A 33 -25.62 6.48 41.32
C GLY A 33 -25.60 7.25 39.99
N GLY A 34 -26.58 8.14 39.79
CA GLY A 34 -26.64 9.37 38.95
C GLY A 34 -26.05 9.34 37.54
N GLY A 35 -26.78 9.56 36.44
CA GLY A 35 -27.72 10.65 36.20
C GLY A 35 -26.96 11.90 35.71
N PHE A 36 -27.14 12.28 34.43
CA PHE A 36 -27.36 13.65 33.90
C PHE A 36 -27.27 13.64 32.35
N GLY A 37 -28.32 14.13 31.69
CA GLY A 37 -28.21 14.85 30.42
C GLY A 37 -28.60 14.12 29.13
N SER A 38 -29.90 13.87 28.92
CA SER A 38 -30.46 13.67 27.58
C SER A 38 -30.70 15.01 26.88
N VAL A 39 -30.32 15.13 25.61
CA VAL A 39 -30.88 16.12 24.67
C VAL A 39 -31.49 15.33 23.50
N PRO A 40 -32.80 15.43 23.22
CA PRO A 40 -33.41 14.77 22.08
C PRO A 40 -33.48 15.73 20.89
N VAL A 41 -33.08 15.29 19.70
CA VAL A 41 -33.60 15.85 18.44
C VAL A 41 -33.83 14.74 17.41
N ASN A 42 -35.10 14.65 17.01
CA ASN A 42 -35.74 14.10 15.81
C ASN A 42 -34.84 13.84 14.59
N GLN A 43 -34.89 12.67 13.94
CA GLN A 43 -35.94 12.10 13.06
C GLN A 43 -35.72 12.42 11.57
N ALA A 44 -35.61 11.34 10.80
CA ALA A 44 -35.94 11.14 9.38
C ALA A 44 -35.16 11.85 8.28
N GLY A 45 -34.82 11.06 7.25
CA GLY A 45 -34.63 11.57 5.88
C GLY A 45 -33.52 10.87 5.12
N GLY A 46 -33.82 9.69 4.55
CA GLY A 46 -32.99 9.10 3.52
C GLY A 46 -32.97 9.96 2.25
N GLY A 47 -31.78 10.11 1.67
CA GLY A 47 -31.57 10.82 0.41
C GLY A 47 -30.13 10.62 -0.03
N TYR A 48 -29.92 9.68 -0.94
CA TYR A 48 -28.66 9.47 -1.65
C TYR A 48 -28.48 10.62 -2.65
N ALA A 49 -27.52 11.51 -2.37
CA ALA A 49 -27.04 12.50 -3.31
C ALA A 49 -25.69 12.03 -3.88
N GLN A 50 -25.71 11.63 -5.16
CA GLN A 50 -24.55 11.70 -6.03
C GLN A 50 -24.00 13.13 -5.99
N GLY A 51 -22.75 13.28 -5.56
CA GLY A 51 -22.04 14.56 -5.57
C GLY A 51 -20.60 14.33 -5.98
N GLY A 52 -20.25 14.74 -7.21
CA GLY A 52 -18.89 14.72 -7.72
C GLY A 52 -17.98 15.60 -6.86
N GLY A 53 -16.94 14.99 -6.31
CA GLY A 53 -15.88 15.69 -5.58
C GLY A 53 -14.94 16.39 -6.56
N SER A 54 -15.09 17.70 -6.67
CA SER A 54 -14.04 18.61 -7.10
C SER A 54 -12.93 18.64 -6.06
N TYR A 55 -11.69 18.49 -6.53
CA TYR A 55 -10.45 18.65 -5.78
C TYR A 55 -10.44 20.01 -5.04
N PRO A 56 -10.01 20.08 -3.76
CA PRO A 56 -9.83 21.36 -3.11
C PRO A 56 -8.62 22.07 -3.73
N ALA A 57 -8.89 23.29 -4.22
CA ALA A 57 -7.89 24.26 -4.60
C ALA A 57 -6.95 24.54 -3.43
N SER A 58 -5.66 24.56 -3.73
CA SER A 58 -4.57 25.00 -2.84
C SER A 58 -4.83 26.42 -2.35
N GLY A 59 -5.47 26.54 -1.18
CA GLY A 59 -5.63 27.78 -0.45
C GLY A 59 -4.31 28.18 0.22
N SER A 60 -3.58 29.08 -0.42
CA SER A 60 -2.48 29.83 0.17
C SER A 60 -3.02 30.84 1.20
N ALA A 61 -2.92 30.51 2.49
CA ALA A 61 -3.12 31.47 3.58
C ALA A 61 -2.36 31.02 4.84
N GLY A 62 -1.04 31.20 4.83
CA GLY A 62 -0.21 31.16 6.03
C GLY A 62 0.51 32.50 6.14
N ALA A 63 -0.06 33.40 6.93
CA ALA A 63 0.54 34.69 7.27
C ALA A 63 1.78 34.46 8.14
N TYR A 64 2.94 34.97 7.70
CA TYR A 64 4.12 35.10 8.54
C TYR A 64 3.97 36.36 9.41
N PRO A 65 4.29 36.32 10.71
CA PRO A 65 4.27 37.51 11.55
C PRO A 65 5.34 38.51 11.10
N GLN A 66 4.92 39.76 10.89
CA GLN A 66 5.82 40.91 10.76
C GLN A 66 6.60 41.09 12.08
N GLY A 67 7.89 40.79 12.04
CA GLY A 67 8.90 41.17 13.02
C GLY A 67 9.79 42.30 12.49
N PRO A 68 10.48 43.05 13.36
CA PRO A 68 10.69 44.47 13.20
C PRO A 68 11.87 44.84 12.29
N THR A 69 11.71 46.02 11.71
CA THR A 69 12.71 46.83 11.02
C THR A 69 13.91 47.13 11.93
N GLY A 70 15.12 46.86 11.44
CA GLY A 70 16.36 47.39 12.01
C GLY A 70 17.43 46.32 12.27
N GLY A 71 18.50 46.33 11.49
CA GLY A 71 19.60 45.39 11.69
C GLY A 71 20.67 45.47 10.61
N GLN A 72 21.45 46.54 10.69
CA GLN A 72 22.66 46.82 9.93
C GLN A 72 23.78 45.83 10.27
N GLY A 73 24.46 45.27 9.26
CA GLY A 73 25.89 44.91 9.35
C GLY A 73 26.27 43.42 9.27
N GLY A 74 27.27 43.15 8.42
CA GLY A 74 28.10 41.92 8.40
C GLY A 74 27.60 40.86 7.41
N GLY A 75 28.13 40.71 6.20
CA GLY A 75 29.54 40.77 5.84
C GLY A 75 30.19 39.39 6.02
N PHE A 76 29.83 38.42 5.18
CA PHE A 76 30.70 37.28 4.86
C PHE A 76 30.66 37.07 3.35
N GLY A 77 31.79 37.38 2.73
CA GLY A 77 32.05 37.16 1.32
C GLY A 77 31.93 35.67 0.97
N GLY A 78 31.24 35.43 -0.13
CA GLY A 78 31.16 34.17 -0.82
C GLY A 78 30.94 34.49 -2.30
N ASP A 79 32.07 34.79 -2.94
CA ASP A 79 32.39 34.70 -4.36
C ASP A 79 31.23 34.80 -5.35
N GLY A 80 31.20 35.96 -6.00
CA GLY A 80 30.26 36.34 -7.04
C GLY A 80 30.07 35.27 -8.10
N PHE A 81 28.84 34.77 -8.19
CA PHE A 81 28.27 34.50 -9.49
C PHE A 81 28.10 35.85 -10.18
N ASP A 82 29.11 36.19 -10.96
CA ASP A 82 29.06 37.22 -11.97
C ASP A 82 27.77 37.01 -12.77
N GLY A 83 26.84 37.95 -12.57
CA GLY A 83 25.62 38.08 -13.35
C GLY A 83 26.02 38.39 -14.78
N GLY A 84 26.38 37.34 -15.52
CA GLY A 84 26.55 37.35 -16.97
C GLY A 84 25.22 37.73 -17.59
N GLY A 85 25.09 39.01 -17.90
CA GLY A 85 23.90 39.61 -18.48
C GLY A 85 23.39 38.79 -19.66
N TYR A 86 22.11 38.45 -19.60
CA TYR A 86 21.31 38.11 -20.76
C TYR A 86 21.13 39.39 -21.60
N GLY A 87 22.21 39.84 -22.23
CA GLY A 87 22.11 40.81 -23.32
C GLY A 87 21.32 40.16 -24.46
N PRO A 88 20.39 40.88 -25.11
CA PRO A 88 19.73 40.36 -26.29
C PRO A 88 20.81 40.00 -27.33
N PRO A 89 20.80 38.78 -27.88
CA PRO A 89 21.81 38.37 -28.84
C PRO A 89 21.72 39.26 -30.10
N PRO A 90 22.86 39.58 -30.73
CA PRO A 90 22.87 40.40 -31.94
C PRO A 90 22.00 39.76 -33.03
N GLU A 91 21.14 40.58 -33.62
CA GLU A 91 20.24 40.27 -34.74
C GLU A 91 21.05 39.88 -35.98
N GLY A 92 21.44 38.61 -36.03
CA GLY A 92 21.88 37.93 -37.24
C GLY A 92 20.93 36.77 -37.51
N ASP A 93 20.08 36.89 -38.54
CA ASP A 93 19.03 35.93 -38.93
C ASP A 93 19.50 34.49 -39.16
N LYS A 94 20.81 34.25 -39.17
CA LYS A 94 21.42 32.92 -39.33
C LYS A 94 21.51 32.13 -38.00
N LYS A 95 21.51 32.78 -36.82
CA LYS A 95 21.65 32.07 -35.52
C LYS A 95 20.34 31.53 -34.93
N LYS A 96 19.19 32.16 -35.24
CA LYS A 96 17.87 31.69 -34.76
C LYS A 96 17.47 30.32 -35.33
N LYS A 97 17.92 30.01 -36.55
CA LYS A 97 17.65 28.71 -37.19
C LYS A 97 18.41 27.56 -36.52
N MET A 98 19.63 27.80 -36.01
CA MET A 98 20.45 26.75 -35.41
C MET A 98 19.91 26.25 -34.06
N PHE A 99 19.36 27.13 -33.23
CA PHE A 99 18.73 26.75 -31.96
C PHE A 99 17.42 25.96 -32.15
N LEU A 100 16.65 26.27 -33.21
CA LEU A 100 15.43 25.53 -33.54
C LEU A 100 15.74 24.06 -33.89
N TYR A 101 16.81 23.79 -34.65
CA TYR A 101 17.20 22.43 -35.04
C TYR A 101 17.67 21.58 -33.84
N ILE A 102 18.38 22.17 -32.87
CA ILE A 102 18.80 21.47 -31.65
C ILE A 102 17.60 21.06 -30.80
N GLY A 103 16.62 21.95 -30.64
CA GLY A 103 15.39 21.65 -29.90
C GLY A 103 14.57 20.53 -30.54
N ILE A 104 14.39 20.57 -31.87
CA ILE A 104 13.66 19.54 -32.62
C ILE A 104 14.40 18.19 -32.57
N GLY A 105 15.74 18.19 -32.63
CA GLY A 105 16.55 16.98 -32.52
C GLY A 105 16.40 16.28 -31.16
N CYS A 106 16.40 17.03 -30.05
CA CYS A 106 16.24 16.46 -28.71
C CYS A 106 14.82 15.88 -28.50
N LEU A 107 13.79 16.59 -28.98
CA LEU A 107 12.41 16.11 -28.90
C LEU A 107 12.21 14.83 -29.72
N ALA A 108 12.79 14.76 -30.93
CA ALA A 108 12.76 13.55 -31.75
C ALA A 108 13.47 12.36 -31.06
N ALA A 109 14.59 12.60 -30.38
CA ALA A 109 15.29 11.55 -29.63
C ALA A 109 14.45 11.01 -28.45
N ILE A 110 13.78 11.90 -27.70
CA ILE A 110 12.88 11.51 -26.60
C ILE A 110 11.69 10.69 -27.14
N VAL A 111 11.08 11.12 -28.25
CA VAL A 111 9.97 10.38 -28.87
C VAL A 111 10.43 9.00 -29.34
N LEU A 112 11.59 8.90 -29.99
CA LEU A 112 12.14 7.60 -30.41
C LEU A 112 12.45 6.69 -29.23
N PHE A 113 12.95 7.23 -28.12
CA PHE A 113 13.19 6.46 -26.90
C PHE A 113 11.87 5.96 -26.28
N CYS A 114 10.85 6.82 -26.17
CA CYS A 114 9.53 6.43 -25.65
C CYS A 114 8.85 5.38 -26.53
N VAL A 115 8.90 5.54 -27.86
CA VAL A 115 8.33 4.57 -28.81
C VAL A 115 9.09 3.25 -28.76
N GLY A 116 10.43 3.30 -28.68
CA GLY A 116 11.27 2.11 -28.52
C GLY A 116 10.98 1.34 -27.22
N ALA A 117 10.89 2.06 -26.09
CA ALA A 117 10.54 1.46 -24.80
C ALA A 117 9.13 0.85 -24.82
N TYR A 118 8.16 1.56 -25.40
CA TYR A 118 6.80 1.03 -25.57
C TYR A 118 6.81 -0.25 -26.42
N PHE A 119 7.52 -0.25 -27.55
CA PHE A 119 7.59 -1.41 -28.43
C PHE A 119 8.24 -2.62 -27.76
N VAL A 120 9.30 -2.41 -26.97
CA VAL A 120 9.96 -3.48 -26.20
C VAL A 120 9.00 -4.05 -25.15
N VAL A 121 8.29 -3.19 -24.41
CA VAL A 121 7.29 -3.64 -23.42
C VAL A 121 6.14 -4.39 -24.10
N SER A 122 5.64 -3.91 -25.24
CA SER A 122 4.60 -4.60 -26.01
C SER A 122 5.07 -5.95 -26.58
N MET A 123 6.32 -6.05 -27.06
CA MET A 123 6.86 -7.32 -27.54
C MET A 123 7.10 -8.32 -26.41
N LEU A 124 7.53 -7.84 -25.24
CA LEU A 124 7.65 -8.68 -24.05
C LEU A 124 6.27 -9.18 -23.61
N ALA A 125 5.25 -8.33 -23.64
CA ALA A 125 3.89 -8.73 -23.30
C ALA A 125 3.36 -9.83 -24.25
N THR A 126 3.57 -9.71 -25.56
CA THR A 126 3.07 -10.72 -26.51
C THR A 126 3.82 -12.04 -26.47
N LYS A 127 5.14 -12.04 -26.22
CA LYS A 127 5.89 -13.30 -26.06
C LYS A 127 5.57 -14.04 -24.76
N VAL A 128 5.15 -13.31 -23.72
CA VAL A 128 4.70 -13.94 -22.48
C VAL A 128 3.42 -14.75 -22.73
N GLU A 129 2.50 -14.30 -23.58
CA GLU A 129 1.25 -15.03 -23.85
C GLU A 129 1.47 -16.40 -24.53
N GLU A 130 2.37 -16.50 -25.50
CA GLU A 130 2.66 -17.78 -26.18
C GLU A 130 3.44 -18.76 -25.28
N THR A 131 4.31 -18.26 -24.39
CA THR A 131 5.08 -19.15 -23.49
C THR A 131 4.26 -19.58 -22.27
N VAL A 132 3.22 -18.82 -21.91
CA VAL A 132 2.32 -19.09 -20.78
C VAL A 132 1.24 -20.13 -21.12
N THR A 133 1.07 -20.57 -22.37
CA THR A 133 -0.01 -21.52 -22.69
C THR A 133 0.36 -23.01 -22.55
N GLU A 134 1.64 -23.39 -22.64
CA GLU A 134 2.06 -24.81 -22.52
C GLU A 134 2.82 -25.17 -21.23
N THR A 135 3.42 -24.19 -20.54
CA THR A 135 4.07 -24.37 -19.21
C THR A 135 3.34 -23.58 -18.10
N GLY A 136 2.15 -23.09 -18.44
CA GLY A 136 1.46 -21.94 -17.86
C GLY A 136 0.98 -22.03 -16.43
N ASP A 137 0.45 -23.17 -16.02
CA ASP A 137 -0.29 -23.21 -14.76
C ASP A 137 0.63 -23.10 -13.54
N ALA A 138 1.78 -23.76 -13.57
CA ALA A 138 2.74 -23.72 -12.46
C ALA A 138 3.64 -22.47 -12.48
N MET A 139 4.04 -22.01 -13.66
CA MET A 139 4.90 -20.82 -13.79
C MET A 139 4.08 -19.53 -13.66
N GLY A 140 2.86 -19.50 -14.20
CA GLY A 140 1.93 -18.38 -14.14
C GLY A 140 1.43 -18.12 -12.72
N GLN A 141 1.13 -19.16 -11.93
CA GLN A 141 0.77 -18.96 -10.53
C GLN A 141 1.92 -18.37 -9.72
N ASN A 142 3.15 -18.87 -9.89
CA ASN A 142 4.31 -18.32 -9.19
C ASN A 142 4.62 -16.88 -9.61
N LEU A 143 4.50 -16.56 -10.91
CA LEU A 143 4.72 -15.21 -11.42
C LEU A 143 3.67 -14.22 -10.92
N MET A 144 2.39 -14.57 -10.97
CA MET A 144 1.31 -13.72 -10.46
C MET A 144 1.45 -13.47 -8.96
N THR A 145 1.88 -14.50 -8.23
CA THR A 145 2.17 -14.45 -6.81
C THR A 145 3.36 -13.54 -6.48
N GLU A 146 4.45 -13.62 -7.24
CA GLU A 146 5.57 -12.67 -7.12
C GLU A 146 5.16 -11.23 -7.49
N MET A 147 4.33 -11.06 -8.52
CA MET A 147 3.83 -9.74 -8.91
C MET A 147 2.92 -9.11 -7.86
N ALA A 148 2.26 -9.90 -7.01
CA ALA A 148 1.49 -9.38 -5.88
C ALA A 148 2.39 -8.84 -4.75
N ARG A 149 3.64 -9.29 -4.68
CA ARG A 149 4.60 -8.91 -3.64
C ARG A 149 5.10 -7.48 -3.77
N LEU A 150 5.42 -7.07 -4.99
CA LEU A 150 5.95 -5.75 -5.30
C LEU A 150 5.04 -4.58 -4.87
N PRO A 151 3.71 -4.59 -5.17
CA PRO A 151 2.82 -3.54 -4.70
C PRO A 151 2.65 -3.55 -3.17
N LEU A 152 2.69 -4.70 -2.51
CA LEU A 152 2.66 -4.76 -1.04
C LEU A 152 3.92 -4.10 -0.45
N ALA A 153 5.11 -4.49 -0.92
CA ALA A 153 6.37 -3.91 -0.47
C ALA A 153 6.38 -2.39 -0.68
N LEU A 154 5.92 -1.90 -1.84
CA LEU A 154 5.79 -0.46 -2.09
C LEU A 154 4.81 0.22 -1.13
N THR A 155 3.68 -0.44 -0.84
CA THR A 155 2.65 0.08 0.08
C THR A 155 3.19 0.20 1.50
N LEU A 156 3.89 -0.83 1.99
CA LEU A 156 4.49 -0.83 3.32
C LEU A 156 5.66 0.15 3.43
N ALA A 157 6.46 0.31 2.38
CA ALA A 157 7.49 1.34 2.33
C ALA A 157 6.89 2.75 2.44
N ASN A 158 5.77 3.00 1.75
CA ASN A 158 5.04 4.26 1.84
C ASN A 158 4.46 4.48 3.24
N ILE A 159 3.88 3.45 3.87
CA ILE A 159 3.38 3.50 5.25
C ILE A 159 4.51 3.80 6.24
N ALA A 160 5.65 3.11 6.11
CA ALA A 160 6.81 3.37 6.97
C ALA A 160 7.31 4.81 6.78
N SER A 161 7.31 5.32 5.55
CA SER A 161 7.67 6.71 5.27
C SER A 161 6.67 7.71 5.85
N THR A 162 5.36 7.47 5.78
CA THR A 162 4.36 8.37 6.37
C THR A 162 4.43 8.35 7.90
N CYS A 163 4.65 7.18 8.51
CA CYS A 163 4.82 7.05 9.96
C CYS A 163 6.05 7.77 10.52
N ARG A 164 7.12 7.96 9.71
CA ARG A 164 8.26 8.81 10.11
C ARG A 164 7.87 10.28 10.24
N SER A 165 6.98 10.77 9.38
CA SER A 165 6.50 12.15 9.38
C SER A 165 5.33 12.37 10.34
N ASP A 166 4.52 11.33 10.56
CA ASP A 166 3.34 11.34 11.42
C ASP A 166 3.32 10.07 12.29
N PRO A 167 3.92 10.14 13.50
CA PRO A 167 3.99 9.01 14.42
C PRO A 167 2.62 8.53 14.93
N SER A 168 1.56 9.31 14.74
CA SER A 168 0.20 8.89 15.10
C SER A 168 -0.37 7.85 14.14
N GLY A 169 0.21 7.74 12.94
CA GLY A 169 -0.24 6.85 11.87
C GLY A 169 -1.45 7.35 11.08
N ASP A 170 -2.04 8.49 11.43
CA ASP A 170 -3.25 9.01 10.76
C ASP A 170 -3.06 9.21 9.25
N SER A 171 -1.87 9.64 8.83
CA SER A 171 -1.49 9.78 7.43
C SER A 171 -1.45 8.44 6.66
N ALA A 172 -1.36 7.30 7.34
CA ALA A 172 -1.37 5.98 6.73
C ALA A 172 -2.80 5.44 6.45
N ALA A 173 -3.86 6.12 6.93
CA ALA A 173 -5.23 5.65 6.78
C ALA A 173 -5.64 5.34 5.34
N ASN A 174 -5.08 6.06 4.36
CA ASN A 174 -5.38 5.89 2.94
C ASN A 174 -4.95 4.53 2.36
N PHE A 175 -4.04 3.81 3.02
CA PHE A 175 -3.56 2.48 2.58
C PHE A 175 -4.42 1.33 3.10
N PHE A 176 -5.37 1.62 3.99
CA PHE A 176 -6.21 0.62 4.65
C PHE A 176 -7.67 0.77 4.22
N HIS A 177 -8.45 -0.29 4.43
CA HIS A 177 -9.90 -0.16 4.41
C HIS A 177 -10.36 0.72 5.59
N PRO A 178 -11.34 1.63 5.43
CA PRO A 178 -11.80 2.54 6.48
C PRO A 178 -12.23 1.84 7.78
N ASP A 179 -12.83 0.65 7.68
CA ASP A 179 -13.26 -0.13 8.86
C ASP A 179 -12.13 -0.91 9.55
N VAL A 180 -10.96 -1.00 8.90
CA VAL A 180 -9.81 -1.78 9.35
C VAL A 180 -8.79 -0.88 10.03
N PHE A 181 -8.54 0.30 9.45
CA PHE A 181 -7.54 1.23 9.97
C PHE A 181 -7.67 1.53 11.48
N PRO A 182 -8.87 1.83 12.03
CA PRO A 182 -9.00 2.11 13.46
C PRO A 182 -8.57 0.96 14.37
N LYS A 183 -8.60 -0.29 13.88
CA LYS A 183 -8.23 -1.50 14.64
C LYS A 183 -6.74 -1.81 14.59
N VAL A 184 -6.01 -1.19 13.66
CA VAL A 184 -4.58 -1.46 13.42
C VAL A 184 -3.71 -0.20 13.51
N LYS A 185 -4.31 0.95 13.81
CA LYS A 185 -3.62 2.26 13.90
C LYS A 185 -2.44 2.22 14.87
N ASP A 186 -2.59 1.56 16.00
CA ASP A 186 -1.54 1.39 17.02
C ASP A 186 -0.38 0.49 16.56
N LYS A 187 -0.59 -0.31 15.51
CA LYS A 187 0.40 -1.24 14.94
C LYS A 187 1.06 -0.73 13.67
N VAL A 188 0.40 0.17 12.94
CA VAL A 188 0.82 0.59 11.60
C VAL A 188 2.21 1.22 11.58
N CYS A 189 2.53 2.02 12.60
CA CYS A 189 3.86 2.66 12.71
C CYS A 189 4.90 1.79 13.42
N LYS A 190 4.57 0.53 13.75
CA LYS A 190 5.54 -0.46 14.22
C LYS A 190 6.23 -1.21 13.09
N ILE A 191 5.81 -1.00 11.83
CA ILE A 191 6.48 -1.55 10.65
C ILE A 191 7.90 -0.99 10.58
N ASN A 192 8.89 -1.87 10.73
CA ASN A 192 10.30 -1.54 10.73
C ASN A 192 11.01 -2.11 9.47
N GLU A 193 12.32 -1.87 9.35
CA GLU A 193 13.12 -2.44 8.26
C GLU A 193 13.14 -3.98 8.28
N GLY A 194 13.08 -4.61 9.46
CA GLY A 194 13.00 -6.07 9.60
C GLY A 194 11.74 -6.68 8.97
N THR A 195 10.60 -5.99 9.10
CA THR A 195 9.34 -6.36 8.44
C THR A 195 9.47 -6.28 6.92
N MET A 196 10.13 -5.23 6.42
CA MET A 196 10.36 -5.05 4.99
C MET A 196 11.31 -6.12 4.43
N ASP A 197 12.37 -6.45 5.17
CA ASP A 197 13.30 -7.52 4.80
C ASP A 197 12.62 -8.89 4.79
N ALA A 198 11.81 -9.19 5.81
CA ALA A 198 11.02 -10.41 5.88
C ALA A 198 10.06 -10.54 4.70
N ILE A 199 9.43 -9.43 4.30
CA ILE A 199 8.51 -9.38 3.17
C ILE A 199 9.22 -9.51 1.85
N ASN A 200 10.48 -9.11 1.72
CA ASN A 200 11.25 -9.28 0.48
C ASN A 200 11.89 -10.68 0.37
N ASP A 201 11.98 -11.44 1.47
CA ASP A 201 12.57 -12.78 1.50
C ASP A 201 11.54 -13.87 1.10
N PRO A 202 11.62 -14.48 -0.10
CA PRO A 202 10.67 -15.51 -0.55
C PRO A 202 10.64 -16.76 0.34
N THR A 203 11.66 -16.99 1.15
CA THR A 203 11.70 -18.13 2.06
C THR A 203 10.88 -17.89 3.34
N ARG A 204 10.64 -16.63 3.69
CA ARG A 204 9.87 -16.23 4.88
C ARG A 204 8.43 -15.81 4.59
N THR A 205 8.14 -15.46 3.34
CA THR A 205 6.80 -15.03 2.93
C THR A 205 6.12 -16.09 2.08
N ALA A 206 5.02 -16.64 2.58
CA ALA A 206 4.08 -17.40 1.76
C ALA A 206 2.97 -16.47 1.25
N ILE A 207 2.67 -16.55 -0.03
CA ILE A 207 1.63 -15.74 -0.67
C ILE A 207 0.60 -16.69 -1.28
N SER A 208 -0.67 -16.46 -1.01
CA SER A 208 -1.77 -17.26 -1.56
C SER A 208 -2.96 -16.38 -1.96
N ASN A 209 -3.75 -16.85 -2.94
CA ASN A 209 -5.01 -16.19 -3.27
C ASN A 209 -6.04 -16.47 -2.17
N LEU A 210 -6.74 -15.43 -1.72
CA LEU A 210 -7.68 -15.54 -0.62
C LEU A 210 -8.89 -16.44 -0.95
N ALA A 211 -9.25 -16.60 -2.23
CA ALA A 211 -10.28 -17.55 -2.67
C ALA A 211 -9.96 -19.01 -2.28
N ASN A 212 -8.69 -19.33 -2.02
CA ASN A 212 -8.24 -20.64 -1.51
C ASN A 212 -7.84 -20.60 -0.03
N GLY A 213 -8.04 -19.46 0.65
CA GLY A 213 -7.71 -19.24 2.06
C GLY A 213 -8.73 -19.84 3.03
N THR A 214 -8.66 -19.42 4.30
CA THR A 214 -9.60 -19.89 5.31
C THR A 214 -11.01 -19.30 5.08
N PRO A 215 -12.09 -19.99 5.49
CA PRO A 215 -13.44 -19.45 5.39
C PRO A 215 -13.63 -18.14 6.17
N GLU A 216 -12.88 -17.96 7.26
CA GLU A 216 -12.92 -16.75 8.09
C GLU A 216 -12.36 -15.54 7.34
N ASP A 217 -11.21 -15.70 6.68
CA ASP A 217 -10.59 -14.63 5.91
C ASP A 217 -11.44 -14.25 4.67
N GLN A 218 -12.07 -15.25 4.03
CA GLN A 218 -13.00 -15.02 2.92
C GLN A 218 -14.25 -14.26 3.38
N ALA A 219 -14.79 -14.61 4.55
CA ALA A 219 -15.94 -13.92 5.14
C ALA A 219 -15.57 -12.47 5.52
N LEU A 220 -14.34 -12.23 6.01
CA LEU A 220 -13.84 -10.89 6.28
C LEU A 220 -13.80 -10.02 5.02
N ALA A 221 -13.20 -10.51 3.93
CA ALA A 221 -13.16 -9.77 2.65
C ALA A 221 -14.58 -9.47 2.11
N THR A 222 -15.46 -10.48 2.15
CA THR A 222 -16.85 -10.35 1.70
C THR A 222 -17.63 -9.31 2.52
N THR A 223 -17.41 -9.27 3.85
CA THR A 223 -18.05 -8.30 4.75
C THR A 223 -17.64 -6.87 4.43
N LEU A 224 -16.41 -6.68 3.92
CA LEU A 224 -15.87 -5.39 3.49
C LEU A 224 -16.16 -5.08 2.01
N ALA A 225 -17.07 -5.83 1.38
CA ALA A 225 -17.45 -5.71 -0.03
C ALA A 225 -16.30 -5.91 -1.03
N TYR A 226 -15.31 -6.73 -0.69
CA TYR A 226 -14.30 -7.23 -1.63
C TYR A 226 -14.62 -8.62 -2.14
N GLU A 227 -14.28 -8.88 -3.39
CA GLU A 227 -14.32 -10.22 -3.96
C GLU A 227 -13.05 -11.00 -3.55
N PRO A 228 -13.17 -12.18 -2.90
CA PRO A 228 -12.00 -12.94 -2.44
C PRO A 228 -10.99 -13.29 -3.54
N ALA A 229 -11.44 -13.42 -4.79
CA ALA A 229 -10.56 -13.66 -5.94
C ALA A 229 -9.57 -12.51 -6.21
N ASN A 230 -9.91 -11.29 -5.79
CA ASN A 230 -9.10 -10.07 -5.94
C ASN A 230 -8.25 -9.76 -4.70
N CYS A 231 -8.13 -10.73 -3.78
CA CYS A 231 -7.41 -10.59 -2.53
C CYS A 231 -6.26 -11.60 -2.42
N PHE A 232 -5.18 -11.17 -1.78
CA PHE A 232 -3.99 -11.96 -1.52
C PHE A 232 -3.68 -11.98 -0.03
N VAL A 233 -3.30 -13.15 0.47
CA VAL A 233 -2.85 -13.37 1.84
C VAL A 233 -1.33 -13.50 1.82
N PHE A 234 -0.67 -12.70 2.64
CA PHE A 234 0.78 -12.73 2.86
C PHE A 234 1.01 -13.20 4.29
N ALA A 235 1.46 -14.45 4.43
CA ALA A 235 1.90 -15.00 5.71
C ALA A 235 3.42 -14.83 5.81
N ILE A 236 3.87 -14.03 6.76
CA ILE A 236 5.28 -13.68 6.98
C ILE A 236 5.63 -14.16 8.38
N ASP A 237 6.32 -15.29 8.50
CA ASP A 237 6.55 -15.99 9.77
C ASP A 237 5.28 -16.20 10.61
N LYS A 238 4.96 -15.26 11.52
CA LYS A 238 3.76 -15.26 12.38
C LYS A 238 2.75 -14.18 12.00
N ALA A 239 3.15 -13.19 11.23
CA ALA A 239 2.30 -12.09 10.80
C ALA A 239 1.48 -12.49 9.58
N THR A 240 0.26 -11.97 9.51
CA THR A 240 -0.62 -12.17 8.36
C THR A 240 -1.10 -10.81 7.87
N ILE A 241 -0.90 -10.54 6.59
CA ILE A 241 -1.38 -9.33 5.91
C ILE A 241 -2.29 -9.77 4.78
N ILE A 242 -3.51 -9.25 4.73
CA ILE A 242 -4.43 -9.48 3.62
C ILE A 242 -4.61 -8.17 2.87
N THR A 243 -4.33 -8.20 1.58
CA THR A 243 -4.57 -7.06 0.69
C THR A 243 -5.60 -7.41 -0.36
N CYS A 244 -6.50 -6.48 -0.65
CA CYS A 244 -7.47 -6.61 -1.72
C CYS A 244 -7.33 -5.46 -2.71
N ARG A 245 -7.59 -5.72 -3.99
CA ARG A 245 -7.78 -4.65 -4.97
C ARG A 245 -9.21 -4.16 -4.92
N ASP A 246 -9.39 -2.85 -4.84
CA ASP A 246 -10.70 -2.23 -5.00
C ASP A 246 -11.07 -2.09 -6.49
N GLY A 247 -12.31 -1.63 -6.77
CA GLY A 247 -12.77 -1.41 -8.15
C GLY A 247 -11.99 -0.35 -8.93
N ALA A 248 -11.14 0.44 -8.26
CA ALA A 248 -10.22 1.39 -8.88
C ALA A 248 -8.80 0.80 -9.08
N ASN A 249 -8.64 -0.50 -8.89
CA ASN A 249 -7.36 -1.22 -8.91
C ASN A 249 -6.35 -0.73 -7.86
N GLN A 250 -6.79 -0.04 -6.81
CA GLN A 250 -5.93 0.32 -5.69
C GLN A 250 -5.82 -0.85 -4.73
N THR A 251 -4.61 -1.18 -4.33
CA THR A 251 -4.37 -2.22 -3.32
C THR A 251 -4.58 -1.60 -1.95
N ARG A 252 -5.49 -2.19 -1.16
CA ARG A 252 -5.78 -1.77 0.21
C ARG A 252 -5.57 -2.93 1.17
N ILE A 253 -5.04 -2.64 2.35
CA ILE A 253 -4.88 -3.61 3.43
C ILE A 253 -6.23 -3.76 4.14
N VAL A 254 -6.77 -4.98 4.13
CA VAL A 254 -8.07 -5.32 4.75
C VAL A 254 -7.91 -6.13 6.04
N HIS A 255 -6.72 -6.67 6.27
CA HIS A 255 -6.40 -7.36 7.52
C HIS A 255 -4.89 -7.26 7.79
N MET A 256 -4.52 -7.11 9.05
CA MET A 256 -3.14 -7.14 9.51
C MET A 256 -3.10 -7.65 10.94
N ALA A 257 -2.46 -8.79 11.15
CA ALA A 257 -2.30 -9.45 12.44
C ALA A 257 -0.83 -9.76 12.73
N ASP A 258 -0.48 -9.76 14.02
CA ASP A 258 0.80 -10.25 14.55
C ASP A 258 2.06 -9.65 13.91
N ILE A 259 1.99 -8.39 13.45
CA ILE A 259 3.12 -7.67 12.87
C ILE A 259 4.19 -7.26 13.89
N GLU A 260 3.86 -7.36 15.19
CA GLU A 260 4.76 -7.00 16.27
C GLU A 260 5.78 -8.12 16.50
N GLY A 261 7.02 -7.92 16.04
CA GLY A 261 8.12 -8.87 16.27
C GLY A 261 8.64 -9.57 15.02
N LEU A 262 8.40 -9.02 13.84
CA LEU A 262 9.10 -9.36 12.59
C LEU A 262 10.51 -8.79 12.51
#